data_AF-A0A966EPK9-F1
#
_entry.id   AF-A0A966EPK9-F1
#
_cell.length_a   1.000
_cell.length_b   1.000
_cell.length_c   1.000
_cell.angle_alpha   90.00
_cell.angle_beta   90.00
_cell.angle_gamma   90.00
#
_symmetry.space_group_name_H-M   'P 1'
#
loop_
_entity.id
_entity.type
_entity.pdbx_description
1 polymer ?
#
loop_
_entity_poly.entity_id
_entity_poly.type
_entity_poly.pdbx_seq_one_letter_code
_entity_poly.pdbx_strand_id
1 'polypeptide(L)'
;MVIAFISNCIISKPSLIESIKGLKPSLPENKDPLSVFALIATTFSIAGAFYQAYLVKDRGWRSNNVKETFVDTVIGITTLGLITLVIMLTAASTLSGKAIKLETVTDVAIQMDNLFGSWAGIIFTLGIFAGALSSFLINAMIGGRLLADGFGKGNRIDSKWSKHCTALALLAGLLGAFFAITDPDSKNSIDPIIIAQASTILGGPTLALALLFLGIKINQRDQQKPRISKWMLWSVTMGLIVTLILAFKTFGKLFG
;
A
#
# COMPACT_ATOMS: atom_id res chain seq x y z
N MET A 1 -7.12 13.30 -10.27
CA MET A 1 -7.87 12.09 -9.87
C MET A 1 -8.69 12.24 -8.61
N VAL A 2 -8.12 12.65 -7.46
CA VAL A 2 -8.91 12.78 -6.21
C VAL A 2 -10.12 13.69 -6.40
N ILE A 3 -9.92 14.90 -6.94
CA ILE A 3 -11.01 15.83 -7.25
C ILE A 3 -12.03 15.20 -8.22
N ALA A 4 -11.54 14.51 -9.26
CA ALA A 4 -12.40 13.84 -10.24
C ALA A 4 -13.31 12.79 -9.59
N PHE A 5 -12.79 11.99 -8.67
CA PHE A 5 -13.56 11.01 -7.91
C PHE A 5 -14.56 11.64 -6.95
N ILE A 6 -14.17 12.71 -6.25
CA ILE A 6 -15.07 13.45 -5.36
C ILE A 6 -16.23 14.05 -6.17
N SER A 7 -15.92 14.76 -7.27
CA SER A 7 -16.94 15.33 -8.15
C SER A 7 -17.86 14.26 -8.72
N ASN A 8 -17.32 13.13 -9.17
CA ASN A 8 -18.12 12.04 -9.71
C ASN A 8 -19.00 11.40 -8.64
N CYS A 9 -18.52 11.24 -7.41
CA CYS A 9 -19.32 10.74 -6.30
C CYS A 9 -20.52 11.65 -5.98
N ILE A 10 -20.34 12.97 -6.05
CA ILE A 10 -21.43 13.94 -5.85
C ILE A 10 -22.49 13.80 -6.95
N ILE A 11 -22.05 13.64 -8.21
CA ILE A 11 -22.94 13.51 -9.37
C ILE A 11 -23.68 12.17 -9.37
N SER A 12 -23.00 11.08 -9.01
CA SER A 12 -23.58 9.74 -8.95
C SER A 12 -24.61 9.57 -7.82
N LYS A 13 -24.73 10.54 -6.91
CA LYS A 13 -25.75 10.62 -5.84
C LYS A 13 -25.97 9.27 -5.12
N PRO A 14 -24.94 8.71 -4.45
CA PRO A 14 -25.10 7.47 -3.70
C PRO A 14 -26.18 7.64 -2.63
N SER A 15 -26.99 6.60 -2.41
CA SER A 15 -28.00 6.58 -1.35
C SER A 15 -27.33 6.76 0.02
N LEU A 16 -27.64 7.85 0.72
CA LEU A 16 -27.07 8.14 2.04
C LEU A 16 -27.44 7.05 3.06
N ILE A 17 -28.66 6.54 2.99
CA ILE A 17 -29.17 5.51 3.91
C ILE A 17 -28.39 4.20 3.71
N GLU A 18 -28.20 3.77 2.47
CA GLU A 18 -27.43 2.56 2.16
C GLU A 18 -25.94 2.75 2.47
N SER A 19 -25.40 3.94 2.21
CA SER A 19 -24.01 4.29 2.53
C SER A 19 -23.74 4.15 4.03
N ILE A 20 -24.62 4.68 4.88
CA ILE A 20 -24.49 4.57 6.34
C ILE A 20 -24.68 3.10 6.79
N LYS A 21 -25.64 2.38 6.22
CA LYS A 21 -25.81 0.94 6.52
C LYS A 21 -24.57 0.13 6.15
N GLY A 22 -23.92 0.46 5.03
CA GLY A 22 -22.69 -0.20 4.57
C GLY A 22 -21.48 0.03 5.47
N LEU A 23 -21.51 1.03 6.36
CA LEU A 23 -20.45 1.22 7.37
C LEU A 23 -20.52 0.17 8.49
N LYS A 24 -21.64 -0.54 8.64
CA LYS A 24 -21.75 -1.66 9.58
C LYS A 24 -20.89 -2.82 9.07
N PRO A 25 -19.86 -3.26 9.81
CA PRO A 25 -19.02 -4.37 9.37
C PRO A 25 -19.83 -5.65 9.23
N SER A 26 -19.79 -6.26 8.04
CA SER A 26 -20.34 -7.58 7.77
C SER A 26 -19.45 -8.32 6.77
N LEU A 27 -19.44 -9.65 6.86
CA LEU A 27 -18.87 -10.49 5.82
C LEU A 27 -19.92 -10.68 4.72
N PRO A 28 -19.51 -10.79 3.45
CA PRO A 28 -20.45 -10.97 2.36
C PRO A 28 -21.17 -12.32 2.47
N GLU A 29 -22.49 -12.29 2.55
CA GLU A 29 -23.33 -13.48 2.46
C GLU A 29 -23.24 -14.03 1.03
N ASN A 30 -22.82 -15.28 0.88
CA ASN A 30 -22.68 -15.98 -0.41
C ASN A 30 -21.59 -15.47 -1.37
N LYS A 31 -20.55 -14.77 -0.88
CA LYS A 31 -19.33 -14.49 -1.67
C LYS A 31 -18.08 -14.84 -0.89
N ASP A 32 -16.98 -15.08 -1.62
CA ASP A 32 -15.69 -15.36 -1.00
C ASP A 32 -15.19 -14.13 -0.21
N PRO A 33 -14.97 -14.26 1.12
CA PRO A 33 -14.43 -13.18 1.94
C PRO A 33 -12.99 -12.79 1.56
N LEU A 34 -12.34 -13.54 0.67
CA LEU A 34 -10.99 -13.26 0.18
C LEU A 34 -10.83 -11.82 -0.33
N SER A 35 -11.85 -11.25 -0.98
CA SER A 35 -11.83 -9.86 -1.45
C SER A 35 -11.67 -8.84 -0.30
N VAL A 36 -12.38 -9.07 0.81
CA VAL A 36 -12.28 -8.24 2.03
C VAL A 36 -10.90 -8.40 2.67
N PHE A 37 -10.41 -9.63 2.79
CA PHE A 37 -9.08 -9.87 3.34
C PHE A 37 -7.96 -9.30 2.47
N ALA A 38 -8.09 -9.36 1.15
CA ALA A 38 -7.14 -8.76 0.22
C ALA A 38 -7.09 -7.23 0.38
N LEU A 39 -8.26 -6.57 0.53
CA LEU A 39 -8.34 -5.13 0.77
C LEU A 39 -7.68 -4.73 2.11
N ILE A 40 -7.90 -5.52 3.17
CA ILE A 40 -7.26 -5.30 4.46
C ILE A 40 -5.74 -5.48 4.34
N ALA A 41 -5.28 -6.53 3.68
CA ALA A 41 -3.87 -6.83 3.49
C ALA A 41 -3.11 -5.73 2.73
N THR A 42 -3.73 -5.11 1.72
CA THR A 42 -3.12 -4.00 0.96
C THR A 42 -3.11 -2.68 1.72
N THR A 43 -4.03 -2.49 2.68
CA THR A 43 -4.15 -1.26 3.47
C THR A 43 -3.31 -1.31 4.75
N PHE A 44 -3.16 -2.48 5.35
CA PHE A 44 -2.35 -2.68 6.56
C PHE A 44 -0.85 -2.81 6.21
N SER A 45 -0.20 -1.68 5.93
CA SER A 45 1.20 -1.67 5.47
C SER A 45 2.23 -1.60 6.61
N ILE A 46 2.88 -2.73 6.88
CA ILE A 46 4.01 -2.80 7.84
C ILE A 46 5.24 -2.07 7.31
N ALA A 47 5.51 -2.18 6.01
CA ALA A 47 6.61 -1.45 5.38
C ALA A 47 6.44 0.06 5.54
N GLY A 48 5.21 0.57 5.37
CA GLY A 48 4.87 1.97 5.65
C GLY A 48 5.08 2.34 7.11
N ALA A 49 4.60 1.51 8.04
CA ALA A 49 4.79 1.73 9.48
C ALA A 49 6.27 1.77 9.88
N PHE A 50 7.10 0.88 9.31
CA PHE A 50 8.54 0.89 9.53
C PHE A 50 9.20 2.14 8.94
N TYR A 51 8.86 2.51 7.70
CA TYR A 51 9.42 3.68 7.04
C TYR A 51 9.05 5.01 7.70
N GLN A 52 7.92 5.05 8.44
CA GLN A 52 7.53 6.22 9.22
C GLN A 52 8.64 6.70 10.17
N ALA A 53 9.45 5.78 10.71
CA ALA A 53 10.60 6.16 11.56
C ALA A 53 11.63 7.04 10.82
N TYR A 54 11.83 6.80 9.52
CA TYR A 54 12.71 7.60 8.68
C TYR A 54 12.09 8.95 8.31
N LEU A 55 10.78 9.01 8.07
CA LEU A 55 10.06 10.26 7.78
C LEU A 55 10.07 11.21 8.98
N VAL A 56 9.85 10.67 10.19
CA VAL A 56 9.99 11.43 11.45
C VAL A 56 11.40 12.01 11.58
N LYS A 57 12.43 11.22 11.26
CA LYS A 57 13.83 11.64 11.29
C LYS A 57 14.13 12.74 10.26
N ASP A 58 13.62 12.62 9.04
CA ASP A 58 13.82 13.62 7.98
C ASP A 58 13.16 14.96 8.29
N ARG A 59 11.98 14.92 8.92
CA ARG A 59 11.32 16.14 9.41
C ARG A 59 12.00 16.74 10.65
N GLY A 60 13.01 16.07 11.20
CA GLY A 60 13.73 16.53 12.39
C GLY A 60 12.90 16.46 13.67
N TRP A 61 11.80 15.71 13.67
CA TRP A 61 10.94 15.57 14.82
C TRP A 61 11.62 14.79 15.95
N ARG A 62 11.39 15.25 17.18
CA ARG A 62 11.93 14.64 18.41
C ARG A 62 10.81 14.13 19.29
N SER A 63 11.17 13.51 20.42
CA SER A 63 10.22 12.98 21.41
C SER A 63 9.23 14.02 21.96
N ASN A 64 9.53 15.32 21.82
CA ASN A 64 8.60 16.39 22.21
C ASN A 64 7.51 16.64 21.16
N ASN A 65 7.70 16.20 19.91
CA ASN A 65 6.77 16.41 18.79
C ASN A 65 5.78 15.24 18.60
N VAL A 66 5.56 14.43 19.64
CA VAL A 66 4.73 13.22 19.53
C VAL A 66 3.28 13.57 19.18
N LYS A 67 2.76 14.69 19.71
CA LYS A 67 1.39 15.14 19.40
C LYS A 67 1.26 15.56 17.94
N GLU A 68 2.21 16.34 17.43
CA GLU A 68 2.26 16.82 16.06
C GLU A 68 2.41 15.65 15.08
N THR A 69 3.31 14.70 15.40
CA THR A 69 3.50 13.47 14.61
C THR A 69 2.22 12.64 14.56
N PHE A 70 1.50 12.54 15.68
CA PHE A 70 0.23 11.81 15.75
C PHE A 70 -0.85 12.49 14.90
N VAL A 71 -1.01 13.81 15.02
CA VAL A 71 -1.98 14.58 14.22
C VAL A 71 -1.68 14.47 12.72
N ASP A 72 -0.41 14.63 12.31
CA ASP A 72 -0.01 14.47 10.91
C ASP A 72 -0.34 13.07 10.38
N THR A 73 -0.07 12.03 11.18
CA THR A 73 -0.37 10.64 10.82
C THR A 73 -1.88 10.40 10.70
N VAL A 74 -2.69 10.90 11.64
CA VAL A 74 -4.15 10.76 11.61
C VAL A 74 -4.72 11.46 10.39
N ILE A 75 -4.33 12.71 10.11
CA ILE A 75 -4.80 13.45 8.93
C ILE A 75 -4.44 12.69 7.65
N GLY A 76 -3.21 12.18 7.53
CA GLY A 76 -2.77 11.42 6.37
C GLY A 76 -3.59 10.15 6.15
N ILE A 77 -3.74 9.31 7.19
CA ILE A 77 -4.48 8.04 7.10
C ILE A 77 -5.98 8.30 6.86
N THR A 78 -6.58 9.27 7.55
CA THR A 78 -7.99 9.64 7.35
C THR A 78 -8.22 10.13 5.92
N THR A 79 -7.33 10.95 5.36
CA THR A 79 -7.44 11.43 3.98
C THR A 79 -7.43 10.26 2.99
N LEU A 80 -6.52 9.30 3.17
CA LEU A 80 -6.46 8.10 2.34
C LEU A 80 -7.75 7.26 2.46
N GLY A 81 -8.23 7.05 3.69
CA GLY A 81 -9.48 6.34 3.95
C GLY A 81 -10.71 7.01 3.33
N LEU A 82 -10.78 8.35 3.37
CA LEU A 82 -11.86 9.11 2.73
C LEU A 82 -11.83 8.97 1.21
N ILE A 83 -10.65 9.02 0.58
CA ILE A 83 -10.52 8.81 -0.86
C ILE A 83 -11.00 7.41 -1.23
N THR A 84 -10.59 6.37 -0.50
CA THR A 84 -11.03 5.00 -0.72
C THR A 84 -12.55 4.87 -0.55
N LEU A 85 -13.13 5.52 0.47
CA LEU A 85 -14.58 5.55 0.68
C LEU A 85 -15.31 6.18 -0.51
N VAL A 86 -14.84 7.33 -1.02
CA VAL A 86 -15.40 8.00 -2.19
C VAL A 86 -15.38 7.10 -3.43
N ILE A 87 -14.27 6.38 -3.66
CA ILE A 87 -14.15 5.42 -4.77
C ILE A 87 -15.15 4.27 -4.60
N MET A 88 -15.25 3.68 -3.40
CA MET A 88 -16.20 2.59 -3.12
C MET A 88 -17.66 3.02 -3.26
N LEU A 89 -18.02 4.21 -2.75
CA LEU A 89 -19.37 4.77 -2.89
C LEU A 89 -19.72 5.01 -4.35
N THR A 90 -18.78 5.56 -5.12
CA THR A 90 -18.93 5.74 -6.56
C THR A 90 -19.19 4.39 -7.23
N ALA A 91 -18.30 3.41 -7.04
CA ALA A 91 -18.44 2.08 -7.61
C ALA A 91 -19.78 1.42 -7.22
N ALA A 92 -20.20 1.53 -5.97
CA ALA A 92 -21.48 1.01 -5.51
C ALA A 92 -22.66 1.70 -6.22
N SER A 93 -22.65 3.03 -6.36
CA SER A 93 -23.73 3.76 -7.03
C SER A 93 -23.81 3.50 -8.54
N THR A 94 -22.67 3.27 -9.21
CA THR A 94 -22.61 3.19 -10.67
C THR A 94 -22.59 1.77 -11.23
N LEU A 95 -22.06 0.80 -10.45
CA LEU A 95 -21.87 -0.59 -10.87
C LEU A 95 -22.82 -1.57 -10.16
N SER A 96 -23.42 -1.20 -9.03
CA SER A 96 -24.35 -2.11 -8.34
C SER A 96 -25.53 -2.49 -9.23
N GLY A 97 -25.91 -3.77 -9.19
CA GLY A 97 -26.99 -4.34 -10.00
C GLY A 97 -26.64 -4.56 -11.48
N LYS A 98 -25.44 -4.18 -11.95
CA LYS A 98 -25.00 -4.44 -13.32
C LYS A 98 -24.19 -5.75 -13.38
N ALA A 99 -24.51 -6.61 -14.34
CA ALA A 99 -23.74 -7.83 -14.62
C ALA A 99 -22.49 -7.52 -15.47
N ILE A 100 -21.63 -6.63 -14.99
CA ILE A 100 -20.39 -6.25 -15.67
C ILE A 100 -19.25 -7.11 -15.13
N LYS A 101 -18.56 -7.83 -16.02
CA LYS A 101 -17.26 -8.43 -15.70
C LYS A 101 -16.20 -7.35 -15.77
N LEU A 102 -15.46 -7.15 -14.68
CA LEU A 102 -14.35 -6.21 -14.60
C LEU A 102 -13.05 -7.00 -14.87
N GLU A 103 -12.58 -6.99 -16.12
CA GLU A 103 -11.37 -7.73 -16.53
C GLU A 103 -10.20 -6.78 -16.81
N THR A 104 -10.50 -5.56 -17.26
CA THR A 104 -9.50 -4.55 -17.62
C THR A 104 -9.60 -3.29 -16.78
N VAL A 105 -8.53 -2.48 -16.78
CA VAL A 105 -8.51 -1.17 -16.12
C VAL A 105 -9.58 -0.23 -16.69
N THR A 106 -9.86 -0.33 -17.99
CA THR A 106 -10.89 0.47 -18.67
C THR A 106 -12.29 0.08 -18.22
N ASP A 107 -12.55 -1.19 -17.90
CA ASP A 107 -13.85 -1.62 -17.37
C ASP A 107 -14.13 -0.97 -16.00
N VAL A 108 -13.09 -0.79 -15.18
CA VAL A 108 -13.21 -0.07 -13.91
C VAL A 108 -13.48 1.42 -14.11
N ALA A 109 -13.06 1.99 -15.24
CA ALA A 109 -13.31 3.40 -15.57
C ALA A 109 -14.79 3.72 -15.78
N ILE A 110 -15.64 2.72 -16.09
CA ILE A 110 -17.10 2.86 -16.26
C ILE A 110 -17.76 3.55 -15.05
N GLN A 111 -17.17 3.40 -13.85
CA GLN A 111 -17.67 4.08 -12.66
C GLN A 111 -17.61 5.62 -12.75
N MET A 112 -16.83 6.17 -13.70
CA MET A 112 -16.64 7.60 -13.93
C MET A 112 -17.45 8.14 -15.12
N ASP A 113 -18.26 7.30 -15.77
CA ASP A 113 -19.07 7.68 -16.95
C ASP A 113 -20.05 8.81 -16.63
N ASN A 114 -20.60 8.87 -15.42
CA ASN A 114 -21.55 9.91 -15.02
C ASN A 114 -20.97 11.32 -15.09
N LEU A 115 -19.66 11.49 -14.85
CA LEU A 115 -18.99 12.79 -14.91
C LEU A 115 -18.28 13.03 -16.25
N PHE A 116 -17.64 12.00 -16.82
CA PHE A 116 -16.75 12.18 -17.98
C PHE A 116 -17.25 11.52 -19.27
N GLY A 117 -18.33 10.74 -19.23
CA GLY A 117 -18.87 10.03 -20.39
C GLY A 117 -17.80 9.24 -21.13
N SER A 118 -17.72 9.44 -22.45
CA SER A 118 -16.73 8.76 -23.30
C SER A 118 -15.26 9.03 -22.94
N TRP A 119 -14.96 10.09 -22.17
CA TRP A 119 -13.61 10.41 -21.73
C TRP A 119 -13.22 9.71 -20.42
N ALA A 120 -14.14 9.01 -19.76
CA ALA A 120 -13.90 8.34 -18.49
C ALA A 120 -12.70 7.38 -18.55
N GLY A 121 -12.63 6.54 -19.59
CA GLY A 121 -11.51 5.62 -19.82
C GLY A 121 -10.15 6.31 -19.89
N ILE A 122 -10.04 7.39 -20.66
CA ILE A 122 -8.78 8.13 -20.85
C ILE A 122 -8.36 8.82 -19.54
N ILE A 123 -9.27 9.54 -18.90
CA ILE A 123 -8.99 10.28 -17.66
C ILE A 123 -8.62 9.34 -16.53
N PHE A 124 -9.35 8.23 -16.39
CA PHE A 124 -9.08 7.22 -15.38
C PHE A 124 -7.72 6.55 -15.59
N THR A 125 -7.39 6.19 -16.83
CA THR A 125 -6.13 5.55 -17.18
C THR A 125 -4.94 6.48 -16.95
N LEU A 126 -5.01 7.73 -17.40
CA LEU A 126 -3.99 8.76 -17.10
C LEU A 126 -3.81 8.97 -15.59
N GLY A 127 -4.93 8.92 -14.88
CA GLY A 127 -4.98 9.02 -13.43
C GLY A 127 -4.25 7.90 -12.69
N ILE A 128 -4.60 6.65 -13.01
CA ILE A 128 -3.93 5.48 -12.46
C ILE A 128 -2.46 5.47 -12.87
N PHE A 129 -2.15 5.83 -14.13
CA PHE A 129 -0.78 5.90 -14.61
C PHE A 129 0.07 6.88 -13.79
N ALA A 130 -0.43 8.11 -13.57
CA ALA A 130 0.26 9.10 -12.73
C ALA A 130 0.44 8.62 -11.28
N GLY A 131 -0.60 8.00 -10.70
CA GLY A 131 -0.54 7.43 -9.35
C GLY A 131 0.45 6.27 -9.24
N ALA A 132 0.45 5.37 -10.21
CA ALA A 132 1.34 4.22 -10.29
C ALA A 132 2.80 4.65 -10.42
N LEU A 133 3.11 5.61 -11.33
CA LEU A 133 4.45 6.15 -11.48
C LEU A 133 4.96 6.83 -10.21
N SER A 134 4.12 7.64 -9.55
CA SER A 134 4.49 8.30 -8.30
C SER A 134 4.79 7.29 -7.20
N SER A 135 3.93 6.28 -7.02
CA SER A 135 4.10 5.25 -5.98
C SER A 135 5.31 4.37 -6.26
N PHE A 136 5.49 3.96 -7.52
CA PHE A 136 6.63 3.17 -7.98
C PHE A 136 7.97 3.82 -7.62
N LEU A 137 8.14 5.11 -7.94
CA LEU A 137 9.38 5.84 -7.67
C LEU A 137 9.65 5.93 -6.16
N ILE A 138 8.65 6.32 -5.37
CA ILE A 138 8.79 6.48 -3.92
C ILE A 138 9.14 5.13 -3.27
N ASN A 139 8.49 4.04 -3.67
CA ASN A 139 8.78 2.70 -3.13
C ASN A 139 10.20 2.24 -3.46
N ALA A 140 10.71 2.51 -4.67
CA ALA A 140 12.10 2.23 -5.02
C ALA A 140 13.09 3.08 -4.20
N MET A 141 12.74 4.33 -3.90
CA MET A 141 13.53 5.21 -3.02
C MET A 141 13.53 4.71 -1.57
N ILE A 142 12.39 4.21 -1.07
CA ILE A 142 12.28 3.56 0.24
C ILE A 142 13.23 2.36 0.31
N GLY A 143 13.12 1.42 -0.64
CA GLY A 143 13.95 0.22 -0.67
C GLY A 143 15.45 0.54 -0.77
N GLY A 144 15.83 1.45 -1.67
CA GLY A 144 17.23 1.85 -1.83
C GLY A 144 17.80 2.53 -0.59
N ARG A 145 17.00 3.34 0.11
CA ARG A 145 17.38 3.98 1.37
C ARG A 145 17.58 2.96 2.49
N LEU A 146 16.66 2.00 2.63
CA LEU A 146 16.76 0.95 3.64
C LEU A 146 17.99 0.06 3.40
N LEU A 147 18.28 -0.24 2.15
CA LEU A 147 19.47 -1.02 1.79
C LEU A 147 20.77 -0.25 2.10
N ALA A 148 20.83 1.04 1.77
CA ALA A 148 21.96 1.90 2.07
C ALA A 148 22.21 2.04 3.59
N ASP A 149 21.15 2.18 4.39
CA ASP A 149 21.26 2.23 5.85
C ASP A 149 21.67 0.87 6.43
N GLY A 150 21.16 -0.23 5.85
CA GLY A 150 21.56 -1.59 6.20
C GLY A 150 23.07 -1.83 6.00
N PHE A 151 23.68 -1.21 4.98
CA PHE A 151 25.13 -1.22 4.78
C PHE A 151 25.90 -0.18 5.62
N GLY A 152 25.21 0.63 6.42
CA GLY A 152 25.82 1.70 7.22
C GLY A 152 26.34 2.88 6.39
N LYS A 153 25.93 3.01 5.12
CA LYS A 153 26.45 4.01 4.17
C LYS A 153 25.58 5.26 4.03
N GLY A 154 24.59 5.41 4.89
CA GLY A 154 23.78 6.61 5.02
C GLY A 154 22.29 6.30 5.12
N ASN A 155 21.60 7.09 5.94
CA ASN A 155 20.16 6.95 6.20
C ASN A 155 19.33 8.12 5.64
N ARG A 156 19.91 8.98 4.81
CA ARG A 156 19.19 10.10 4.16
C ARG A 156 18.79 9.69 2.75
N ILE A 157 17.59 10.08 2.35
CA ILE A 157 17.07 9.79 1.01
C ILE A 157 17.93 10.40 -0.11
N ASP A 158 18.57 11.54 0.18
CA ASP A 158 19.43 12.26 -0.76
C ASP A 158 20.89 11.78 -0.74
N SER A 159 21.23 10.81 0.11
CA SER A 159 22.60 10.29 0.19
C SER A 159 23.01 9.61 -1.12
N LYS A 160 24.30 9.71 -1.48
CA LYS A 160 24.84 9.08 -2.69
C LYS A 160 24.48 7.58 -2.70
N TRP A 161 24.69 6.86 -1.60
CA TRP A 161 24.41 5.43 -1.54
C TRP A 161 22.93 5.09 -1.69
N SER A 162 22.02 5.85 -1.08
CA SER A 162 20.57 5.66 -1.28
C SER A 162 20.19 5.80 -2.77
N LYS A 163 20.73 6.81 -3.46
CA LYS A 163 20.47 7.02 -4.90
C LYS A 163 21.02 5.88 -5.76
N HIS A 164 22.23 5.38 -5.47
CA HIS A 164 22.80 4.25 -6.20
C HIS A 164 21.99 2.97 -5.98
N CYS A 165 21.61 2.66 -4.73
CA CYS A 165 20.78 1.50 -4.43
C CYS A 165 19.40 1.60 -5.10
N THR A 166 18.77 2.78 -5.11
CA THR A 166 17.52 3.01 -5.84
C THR A 166 17.70 2.85 -7.35
N ALA A 167 18.75 3.44 -7.93
CA ALA A 167 19.03 3.29 -9.36
C ALA A 167 19.28 1.83 -9.75
N LEU A 168 20.03 1.08 -8.94
CA LEU A 168 20.23 -0.35 -9.14
C LEU A 168 18.93 -1.14 -9.06
N ALA A 169 18.05 -0.84 -8.10
CA ALA A 169 16.75 -1.49 -8.00
C ALA A 169 15.86 -1.18 -9.21
N LEU A 170 15.84 0.07 -9.69
CA LEU A 170 15.12 0.48 -10.88
C LEU A 170 15.68 -0.18 -12.15
N LEU A 171 17.01 -0.26 -12.28
CA LEU A 171 17.68 -0.96 -13.39
C LEU A 171 17.38 -2.46 -13.38
N ALA A 172 17.41 -3.10 -12.22
CA ALA A 172 17.02 -4.51 -12.09
C ALA A 172 15.57 -4.73 -12.49
N GLY A 173 14.65 -3.85 -12.07
CA GLY A 173 13.25 -3.86 -12.49
C GLY A 173 13.08 -3.67 -14.00
N LEU A 174 13.83 -2.72 -14.58
CA LEU A 174 13.83 -2.47 -16.02
C LEU A 174 14.33 -3.68 -16.82
N LEU A 175 15.44 -4.29 -16.39
CA LEU A 175 15.96 -5.50 -17.02
C LEU A 175 14.97 -6.65 -16.91
N GLY A 176 14.36 -6.86 -15.74
CA GLY A 176 13.32 -7.87 -15.54
C GLY A 176 12.11 -7.66 -16.48
N ALA A 177 11.65 -6.42 -16.64
CA ALA A 177 10.59 -6.11 -17.58
C ALA A 177 11.02 -6.30 -19.04
N PHE A 178 12.24 -5.91 -19.39
CA PHE A 178 12.79 -6.07 -20.74
C PHE A 178 12.90 -7.55 -21.15
N PHE A 179 13.40 -8.41 -20.27
CA PHE A 179 13.46 -9.85 -20.50
C PHE A 179 12.05 -10.46 -20.66
N ALA A 180 11.10 -10.05 -19.82
CA ALA A 180 9.72 -10.54 -19.91
C ALA A 180 9.00 -10.16 -21.22
N ILE A 181 9.36 -9.03 -21.85
CA ILE A 181 8.74 -8.57 -23.11
C ILE A 181 9.44 -9.18 -24.34
N THR A 182 10.75 -9.42 -24.26
CA THR A 182 11.56 -9.78 -25.43
C THR A 182 11.60 -11.28 -25.70
N ASP A 183 11.27 -12.12 -24.71
CA ASP A 183 11.35 -13.57 -24.82
C ASP A 183 10.03 -14.19 -25.37
N PRO A 184 10.00 -14.72 -26.60
CA PRO A 184 8.77 -15.24 -27.23
C PRO A 184 8.22 -16.52 -26.58
N ASP A 185 9.06 -17.28 -25.87
CA ASP A 185 8.73 -18.56 -25.22
C ASP A 185 8.39 -18.40 -23.72
N SER A 186 7.71 -17.31 -23.36
CA SER A 186 7.36 -16.86 -21.99
C SER A 186 6.66 -17.86 -21.05
N LYS A 187 6.44 -19.12 -21.45
CA LYS A 187 5.95 -20.18 -20.55
C LYS A 187 6.95 -20.57 -19.46
N ASN A 188 8.25 -20.31 -19.65
CA ASN A 188 9.31 -20.69 -18.70
C ASN A 188 10.12 -19.52 -18.11
N SER A 189 9.81 -18.27 -18.48
CA SER A 189 10.38 -17.12 -17.79
C SER A 189 9.77 -17.05 -16.40
N ILE A 190 10.61 -16.99 -15.36
CA ILE A 190 10.11 -16.71 -14.01
C ILE A 190 9.48 -15.33 -14.08
N ASP A 191 8.15 -15.27 -14.01
CA ASP A 191 7.42 -14.01 -14.04
C ASP A 191 8.07 -13.06 -13.04
N PRO A 192 8.47 -11.83 -13.43
CA PRO A 192 9.00 -10.85 -12.49
C PRO A 192 8.08 -10.65 -11.27
N ILE A 193 6.79 -10.91 -11.45
CA ILE A 193 5.76 -10.96 -10.41
C ILE A 193 6.05 -12.07 -9.37
N ILE A 194 6.45 -13.27 -9.80
CA ILE A 194 6.82 -14.37 -8.90
C ILE A 194 8.03 -14.00 -8.04
N ILE A 195 9.06 -13.40 -8.63
CA ILE A 195 10.26 -12.95 -7.89
C ILE A 195 9.91 -11.86 -6.88
N ALA A 196 9.07 -10.89 -7.28
CA ALA A 196 8.59 -9.85 -6.38
C ALA A 196 7.79 -10.47 -5.22
N GLN A 197 6.90 -11.42 -5.50
CA GLN A 197 6.13 -12.13 -4.49
C GLN A 197 7.01 -12.94 -3.54
N ALA A 198 8.01 -13.67 -4.06
CA ALA A 198 8.98 -14.40 -3.24
C ALA A 198 9.73 -13.46 -2.28
N SER A 199 10.10 -12.26 -2.74
CA SER A 199 10.76 -11.25 -1.89
C SER A 199 9.86 -10.79 -0.73
N THR A 200 8.53 -10.71 -0.93
CA THR A 200 7.60 -10.33 0.13
C THR A 200 7.45 -11.37 1.25
N ILE A 201 7.69 -12.66 0.95
CA ILE A 201 7.68 -13.76 1.94
C ILE A 201 8.69 -13.47 3.06
N LEU A 202 9.87 -12.95 2.69
CA LEU A 202 10.93 -12.60 3.64
C LEU A 202 10.80 -11.16 4.14
N GLY A 203 10.55 -10.21 3.23
CA GLY A 203 10.57 -8.78 3.54
C GLY A 203 9.51 -8.36 4.56
N GLY A 204 8.26 -8.79 4.38
CA GLY A 204 7.15 -8.39 5.25
C GLY A 204 7.36 -8.78 6.72
N PRO A 205 7.55 -10.09 7.02
CA PRO A 205 7.81 -10.55 8.38
C PRO A 205 9.08 -9.94 8.99
N THR A 206 10.15 -9.77 8.22
CA THR A 206 11.40 -9.18 8.71
C THR A 206 11.20 -7.73 9.18
N LEU A 207 10.49 -6.92 8.41
CA LEU A 207 10.18 -5.53 8.80
C LEU A 207 9.29 -5.48 10.04
N ALA A 208 8.30 -6.38 10.15
CA ALA A 208 7.44 -6.49 11.31
C ALA A 208 8.23 -6.85 12.58
N LEU A 209 9.12 -7.84 12.49
CA LEU A 209 10.00 -8.26 13.57
C LEU A 209 10.96 -7.15 13.99
N ALA A 210 11.57 -6.45 13.03
CA ALA A 210 12.45 -5.34 13.31
C ALA A 210 11.73 -4.20 14.05
N LEU A 211 10.50 -3.87 13.63
CA LEU A 211 9.67 -2.86 14.28
C LEU A 211 9.28 -3.27 15.71
N LEU A 212 8.87 -4.54 15.90
CA LEU A 212 8.51 -5.07 17.21
C LEU A 212 9.73 -5.10 18.15
N PHE A 213 10.87 -5.57 17.66
CA PHE A 213 12.13 -5.60 18.39
C PHE A 213 12.56 -4.20 18.84
N LEU A 214 12.51 -3.22 17.94
CA LEU A 214 12.81 -1.83 18.27
C LEU A 214 11.85 -1.30 19.34
N GLY A 215 10.55 -1.58 19.20
CA GLY A 215 9.53 -1.15 20.16
C GLY A 215 9.73 -1.72 21.56
N ILE A 216 10.02 -3.01 21.67
CA ILE A 216 10.29 -3.68 22.95
C ILE A 216 11.58 -3.14 23.58
N LYS A 217 12.65 -2.97 22.79
CA LYS A 217 13.95 -2.47 23.26
C LYS A 217 13.86 -1.04 23.80
N ILE A 218 13.04 -0.19 23.17
CA ILE A 218 12.77 1.17 23.68
C ILE A 218 12.08 1.09 25.05
N ASN A 219 11.09 0.21 25.22
CA ASN A 219 10.39 0.05 26.49
C ASN A 219 11.26 -0.51 27.62
N GLN A 220 12.30 -1.29 27.30
CA GLN A 220 13.27 -1.82 28.27
C GLN A 220 14.31 -0.78 28.72
N ARG A 221 14.57 0.27 27.92
CA ARG A 221 15.46 1.37 28.32
C ARG A 221 14.72 2.29 29.28
N ASP A 222 14.93 2.06 30.57
CA ASP A 222 14.16 2.64 31.68
C ASP A 222 14.15 4.19 31.77
N GLN A 223 14.99 4.87 30.99
CA GLN A 223 15.16 6.33 31.04
C GLN A 223 14.48 7.12 29.90
N GLN A 224 13.91 6.49 28.86
CA GLN A 224 13.22 7.24 27.80
C GLN A 224 11.71 7.30 28.03
N LYS A 225 11.23 8.46 28.48
CA LYS A 225 9.83 8.86 28.34
C LYS A 225 9.67 9.66 27.04
N PRO A 226 8.62 9.42 26.22
CA PRO A 226 7.49 8.51 26.47
C PRO A 226 7.76 7.04 26.11
N ARG A 227 7.18 6.11 26.88
CA ARG A 227 7.16 4.68 26.57
C ARG A 227 6.15 4.38 25.46
N ILE A 228 6.40 3.34 24.68
CA ILE A 228 5.49 2.87 23.63
C ILE A 228 4.32 2.13 24.28
N SER A 229 3.10 2.52 23.89
CA SER A 229 1.87 1.93 24.42
C SER A 229 1.74 0.44 24.05
N LYS A 230 1.20 -0.36 24.98
CA LYS A 230 0.95 -1.79 24.75
C LYS A 230 0.06 -2.05 23.53
N TRP A 231 -0.90 -1.16 23.27
CA TRP A 231 -1.79 -1.30 22.10
C TRP A 231 -1.03 -1.18 20.77
N MET A 232 -0.06 -0.27 20.67
CA MET A 232 0.77 -0.13 19.47
C MET A 232 1.60 -1.38 19.21
N LEU A 233 2.16 -1.99 20.27
CA LEU A 233 2.88 -3.27 20.15
C LEU A 233 1.94 -4.39 19.68
N TRP A 234 0.73 -4.47 20.22
CA TRP A 234 -0.29 -5.41 19.76
C TRP A 234 -0.64 -5.22 18.29
N SER A 235 -0.78 -3.98 17.81
CA SER A 235 -1.02 -3.70 16.39
C SER A 235 0.12 -4.20 15.50
N VAL A 236 1.38 -4.01 15.91
CA VAL A 236 2.54 -4.53 15.17
C VAL A 236 2.58 -6.07 15.18
N THR A 237 2.26 -6.71 16.30
CA THR A 237 2.17 -8.17 16.41
C THR A 237 1.06 -8.73 15.50
N MET A 238 -0.10 -8.08 15.45
CA MET A 238 -1.16 -8.44 14.50
C MET A 238 -0.68 -8.31 13.05
N GLY A 239 0.07 -7.25 12.75
CA GLY A 239 0.76 -7.11 11.47
C GLY A 239 1.67 -8.29 11.16
N LEU A 240 2.55 -8.65 12.09
CA LEU A 240 3.46 -9.78 11.94
C LEU A 240 2.68 -11.05 11.58
N ILE A 241 1.60 -11.36 12.31
CA ILE A 241 0.74 -12.53 12.04
C ILE A 241 0.18 -12.46 10.62
N VAL A 242 -0.37 -11.32 10.20
CA VAL A 242 -0.90 -11.13 8.84
C VAL A 242 0.19 -11.36 7.79
N THR A 243 1.39 -10.79 7.96
CA THR A 243 2.49 -11.00 7.01
C THR A 243 3.01 -12.43 6.99
N LEU A 244 2.99 -13.14 8.11
CA LEU A 244 3.34 -14.56 8.15
C LEU A 244 2.31 -15.42 7.43
N ILE A 245 1.02 -15.13 7.61
CA ILE A 245 -0.06 -15.81 6.87
C ILE A 245 0.08 -15.57 5.37
N LEU A 246 0.32 -14.32 4.96
CA LEU A 246 0.54 -13.98 3.55
C LEU A 246 1.80 -14.65 3.01
N ALA A 247 2.91 -14.62 3.75
CA ALA A 247 4.15 -15.29 3.38
C ALA A 247 3.94 -16.79 3.17
N PHE A 248 3.20 -17.46 4.07
CA PHE A 248 2.89 -18.88 3.96
C PHE A 248 1.98 -19.19 2.76
N LYS A 249 0.95 -18.37 2.51
CA LYS A 249 0.09 -18.50 1.34
C LYS A 249 0.85 -18.32 0.03
N THR A 250 1.73 -17.32 -0.03
CA THR A 250 2.57 -17.08 -1.20
C THR A 250 3.57 -18.22 -1.41
N PHE A 251 4.19 -18.71 -0.34
CA PHE A 251 5.07 -19.88 -0.39
C PHE A 251 4.34 -21.11 -0.97
N GLY A 252 3.13 -21.40 -0.48
CA GLY A 252 2.32 -22.51 -0.98
C GLY A 252 1.95 -22.39 -2.47
N LYS A 253 1.80 -21.18 -3.01
CA LYS A 253 1.55 -20.95 -4.44
C LYS A 253 2.80 -21.04 -5.32
N LEU A 254 3.98 -20.84 -4.74
CA LEU A 254 5.25 -20.86 -5.48
C LEU A 254 5.86 -22.27 -5.55
N PHE A 255 5.58 -23.11 -4.56
CA PHE A 255 6.22 -24.42 -4.40
C PHE A 255 5.24 -25.60 -4.37
N GLY A 256 3.93 -25.37 -4.56
CA GLY A 256 2.88 -26.38 -4.63
C GLY A 256 1.96 -26.14 -5.81
#